data_AF-A0A401QT63-F1
#
_entry.id   AF-A0A401QT63-F1
#
_cell.length_a   1.000
_cell.length_b   1.000
_cell.length_c   1.000
_cell.angle_alpha   90.00
_cell.angle_beta   90.00
_cell.angle_gamma   90.00
#
_symmetry.space_group_name_H-M   'P 1'
#
loop_
_entity.id
_entity.type
_entity.pdbx_description
1 polymer ?
#
loop_
_entity_poly.entity_id
_entity_poly.type
_entity_poly.pdbx_seq_one_letter_code
_entity_poly.pdbx_strand_id
1 'polypeptide(L)'
;MHTPPEPRAGSGAPRPVRRLVYLPTNRPFEAAFRSVAAEVAALPEAARQQVTMLVVDDCPPPVSRANRQVAEAAAATAGVPVHVLGADGWTRFVHDLLATAALPPAERTAAEGALCKPTGSYGAGPNKAALVAAYLGARTLHRRDSDQVTHVDPASGASPLRIEAELLDGGAAAGSKGAYCVGSSLTGRPTRDRRDLLDRSEEFVDRIDALSRLSPAETRVARPAAPARPEEVVAHGGVPAHRDHTGAVEMGIAALRRVHEWIPEMPAVGVLGSDYFQKGLLYQLELPVWHHDLTADHHYEPWRAEQSSAAHLGWYARAELRYAVLRKHWNAFNEALMTQRDLLLPDGQHFGSAAYAEFLLDTVERGAERTAAIPSAFVEIYREAAAAASGDVRSRLDVRVAALEEAADTTGQYVADAVREFAALTRSWPALVAAAGRLGADGDLGRYA
;
A
#
# COMPACT_ATOMS: atom_id res chain seq x y z
N MET A 1 24.57 -18.62 -51.71
CA MET A 1 24.44 -18.04 -50.35
C MET A 1 23.21 -18.65 -49.72
N HIS A 2 23.39 -19.61 -48.81
CA HIS A 2 22.31 -20.20 -48.03
C HIS A 2 22.18 -19.41 -46.72
N THR A 3 21.07 -18.71 -46.55
CA THR A 3 20.67 -18.12 -45.28
C THR A 3 20.32 -19.26 -44.31
N PRO A 4 20.88 -19.31 -43.08
CA PRO A 4 20.48 -20.32 -42.11
C PRO A 4 19.05 -20.05 -41.62
N PRO A 5 18.29 -21.10 -41.25
CA PRO A 5 16.94 -20.95 -40.74
C PRO A 5 16.96 -20.30 -39.36
N GLU A 6 15.99 -19.40 -39.12
CA GLU A 6 15.76 -18.77 -37.82
C GLU A 6 15.54 -19.84 -36.72
N PRO A 7 16.07 -19.61 -35.50
CA PRO A 7 15.87 -20.52 -34.39
C PRO A 7 14.39 -20.56 -34.02
N ARG A 8 13.80 -21.75 -34.10
CA ARG A 8 12.45 -22.03 -33.60
C ARG A 8 12.34 -21.57 -32.15
N ALA A 9 11.29 -20.79 -31.85
CA ALA A 9 10.88 -20.46 -30.50
C ALA A 9 10.79 -21.75 -29.68
N GLY A 10 11.72 -21.93 -28.75
CA GLY A 10 11.70 -23.06 -27.84
C GLY A 10 10.43 -23.01 -27.01
N SER A 11 9.70 -24.12 -26.99
CA SER A 11 8.57 -24.40 -26.11
C SER A 11 9.06 -24.59 -24.66
N GLY A 12 9.74 -23.58 -24.11
CA GLY A 12 10.12 -23.57 -22.70
C GLY A 12 8.84 -23.43 -21.88
N ALA A 13 8.55 -24.41 -21.03
CA ALA A 13 7.51 -24.26 -20.01
C ALA A 13 7.72 -22.91 -19.28
N PRO A 14 6.67 -22.12 -19.05
CA PRO A 14 6.81 -20.83 -18.40
C PRO A 14 7.54 -21.01 -17.07
N ARG A 15 8.60 -20.21 -16.85
CA ARG A 15 9.33 -20.22 -15.58
C ARG A 15 8.34 -19.94 -14.45
N PRO A 16 8.42 -20.67 -13.33
CA PRO A 16 7.52 -20.45 -12.22
C PRO A 16 7.66 -19.02 -11.68
N VAL A 17 6.52 -18.38 -11.43
CA VAL A 17 6.45 -17.01 -10.91
C VAL A 17 6.60 -17.05 -9.39
N ARG A 18 7.73 -16.54 -8.87
CA ARG A 18 7.94 -16.39 -7.42
C ARG A 18 7.07 -15.27 -6.86
N ARG A 19 6.49 -15.49 -5.68
CA ARG A 19 5.53 -14.60 -5.03
C ARG A 19 5.92 -14.35 -3.59
N LEU A 20 5.81 -13.10 -3.17
CA LEU A 20 5.90 -12.74 -1.75
C LEU A 20 4.49 -12.42 -1.24
N VAL A 21 4.02 -13.18 -0.26
CA VAL A 21 2.81 -12.88 0.51
C VAL A 21 3.26 -12.27 1.83
N TYR A 22 2.88 -11.03 2.11
CA TYR A 22 3.35 -10.34 3.30
C TYR A 22 2.23 -9.79 4.18
N LEU A 23 2.51 -9.79 5.49
CA LEU A 23 1.64 -9.27 6.54
C LEU A 23 2.41 -8.24 7.37
N PRO A 24 2.13 -6.94 7.24
CA PRO A 24 2.62 -5.96 8.17
C PRO A 24 1.85 -6.05 9.49
N THR A 25 2.57 -6.03 10.61
CA THR A 25 1.96 -6.05 11.93
C THR A 25 2.69 -5.18 12.94
N ASN A 26 1.92 -4.49 13.76
CA ASN A 26 2.32 -3.81 14.99
C ASN A 26 1.45 -4.26 16.17
N ARG A 27 0.84 -5.45 16.04
CA ARG A 27 -0.16 -6.01 16.94
C ARG A 27 -0.12 -7.55 16.97
N PRO A 28 -0.82 -8.22 17.91
CA PRO A 28 -1.15 -9.63 17.76
C PRO A 28 -1.99 -9.85 16.50
N PHE A 29 -1.67 -10.88 15.71
CA PHE A 29 -2.23 -11.04 14.35
C PHE A 29 -2.60 -12.50 14.00
N GLU A 30 -2.76 -13.36 15.00
CA GLU A 30 -2.92 -14.81 14.81
C GLU A 30 -4.09 -15.19 13.88
N ALA A 31 -5.25 -14.56 14.06
CA ALA A 31 -6.41 -14.82 13.21
C ALA A 31 -6.16 -14.48 11.73
N ALA A 32 -5.63 -13.28 11.48
CA ALA A 32 -5.24 -12.84 10.14
C ALA A 32 -4.20 -13.79 9.55
N PHE A 33 -3.13 -14.10 10.29
CA PHE A 33 -2.08 -14.98 9.79
C PHE A 33 -2.57 -16.38 9.42
N ARG A 34 -3.43 -16.98 10.26
CA ARG A 34 -4.04 -18.29 9.96
C ARG A 34 -4.90 -18.25 8.71
N SER A 35 -5.66 -17.18 8.50
CA SER A 35 -6.47 -17.03 7.28
C SER A 35 -5.60 -16.99 6.02
N VAL A 36 -4.50 -16.24 6.04
CA VAL A 36 -3.56 -16.18 4.93
C VAL A 36 -2.83 -17.51 4.73
N ALA A 37 -2.42 -18.18 5.80
CA ALA A 37 -1.82 -19.52 5.70
C ALA A 37 -2.79 -20.52 5.05
N ALA A 38 -4.10 -20.41 5.32
CA ALA A 38 -5.11 -21.22 4.63
C ALA A 38 -5.22 -20.88 3.14
N GLU A 39 -5.14 -19.60 2.75
CA GLU A 39 -5.08 -19.21 1.33
C GLU A 39 -3.89 -19.87 0.61
N VAL A 40 -2.71 -19.85 1.24
CA VAL A 40 -1.49 -20.47 0.68
C VAL A 40 -1.63 -22.00 0.61
N ALA A 41 -2.19 -22.64 1.65
CA ALA A 41 -2.39 -24.09 1.68
C ALA A 41 -3.40 -24.57 0.62
N ALA A 42 -4.34 -23.73 0.22
CA ALA A 42 -5.33 -24.02 -0.83
C ALA A 42 -4.79 -23.89 -2.26
N LEU A 43 -3.57 -23.35 -2.44
CA LEU A 43 -2.94 -23.29 -3.75
C LEU A 43 -2.52 -24.68 -4.24
N PRO A 44 -2.56 -24.92 -5.57
CA PRO A 44 -1.93 -26.10 -6.16
C PRO A 44 -0.46 -26.20 -5.76
N GLU A 45 0.04 -27.42 -5.56
CA GLU A 45 1.39 -27.65 -5.02
C GLU A 45 2.49 -26.90 -5.80
N ALA A 46 2.45 -26.92 -7.12
CA ALA A 46 3.42 -26.23 -7.96
C ALA A 46 3.41 -24.70 -7.76
N ALA A 47 2.26 -24.09 -7.50
CA ALA A 47 2.14 -22.67 -7.21
C ALA A 47 2.56 -22.37 -5.76
N ARG A 48 2.16 -23.22 -4.81
CA ARG A 48 2.51 -23.10 -3.39
C ARG A 48 4.02 -23.12 -3.16
N GLN A 49 4.77 -23.95 -3.90
CA GLN A 49 6.24 -24.00 -3.84
C GLN A 49 6.92 -22.70 -4.31
N GLN A 50 6.19 -21.79 -4.94
CA GLN A 50 6.69 -20.48 -5.39
C GLN A 50 6.32 -19.33 -4.45
N VAL A 51 5.67 -19.63 -3.33
CA VAL A 51 5.27 -18.64 -2.32
C VAL A 51 6.31 -18.58 -1.21
N THR A 52 6.71 -17.37 -0.86
CA THR A 52 7.35 -17.06 0.41
C THR A 52 6.40 -16.20 1.24
N MET A 53 6.23 -16.55 2.50
CA MET A 53 5.47 -15.74 3.46
C MET A 53 6.41 -14.86 4.27
N LEU A 54 6.06 -13.59 4.42
CA LEU A 54 6.82 -12.61 5.20
C LEU A 54 5.92 -11.91 6.21
N VAL A 55 6.32 -11.91 7.47
CA VAL A 55 5.74 -11.05 8.50
C VAL A 55 6.68 -9.88 8.70
N VAL A 56 6.18 -8.66 8.50
CA VAL A 56 6.92 -7.44 8.86
C VAL A 56 6.46 -7.01 10.24
N ASP A 57 7.29 -7.26 11.26
CA ASP A 57 6.92 -7.17 12.67
C ASP A 57 7.51 -5.92 13.32
N ASP A 58 6.67 -4.89 13.48
CA ASP A 58 6.98 -3.64 14.17
C ASP A 58 6.42 -3.62 15.61
N CYS A 59 6.19 -4.80 16.21
CA CYS A 59 5.70 -4.92 17.57
C CYS A 59 6.83 -4.79 18.62
N PRO A 60 6.49 -4.39 19.86
CA PRO A 60 7.40 -4.52 21.00
C PRO A 60 7.82 -5.98 21.25
N PRO A 61 8.99 -6.22 21.88
CA PRO A 61 9.56 -7.57 22.02
C PRO A 61 8.64 -8.66 22.59
N PRO A 62 7.79 -8.40 23.61
CA PRO A 62 6.89 -9.44 24.12
C PRO A 62 5.87 -9.90 23.07
N VAL A 63 5.27 -8.97 22.34
CA VAL A 63 4.28 -9.27 21.29
C VAL A 63 4.97 -9.90 20.09
N SER A 64 6.14 -9.40 19.69
CA SER A 64 6.92 -9.97 18.59
C SER A 64 7.30 -11.44 18.84
N ARG A 65 7.69 -11.81 20.07
CA ARG A 65 7.94 -13.22 20.41
C ARG A 65 6.71 -14.11 20.26
N ALA A 66 5.53 -13.65 20.69
CA ALA A 66 4.28 -14.39 20.54
C ALA A 66 3.90 -14.52 19.06
N ASN A 67 4.04 -13.45 18.29
CA ASN A 67 3.82 -13.43 16.85
C ASN A 67 4.72 -14.43 16.11
N ARG A 68 6.00 -14.52 16.50
CA ARG A 68 6.94 -15.50 15.95
C ARG A 68 6.52 -16.95 16.23
N GLN A 69 6.06 -17.26 17.44
CA GLN A 69 5.57 -18.61 17.75
C GLN A 69 4.37 -19.01 16.89
N VAL A 70 3.45 -18.06 16.65
CA VAL A 70 2.31 -18.26 15.73
C VAL A 70 2.80 -18.51 14.31
N ALA A 71 3.77 -17.71 13.84
CA ALA A 71 4.35 -17.84 12.51
C ALA A 71 5.02 -19.20 12.29
N GLU A 72 5.84 -19.64 13.25
CA GLU A 72 6.54 -20.93 13.24
C GLU A 72 5.56 -22.13 13.25
N ALA A 73 4.53 -22.07 14.09
CA ALA A 73 3.52 -23.12 14.17
C ALA A 73 2.73 -23.28 12.86
N ALA A 74 2.37 -22.17 12.21
CA ALA A 74 1.66 -22.26 10.93
C ALA A 74 2.61 -22.66 9.78
N ALA A 75 3.87 -22.24 9.79
CA ALA A 75 4.88 -22.68 8.82
C ALA A 75 5.01 -24.21 8.79
N ALA A 76 5.10 -24.83 9.98
CA ALA A 76 5.17 -26.29 10.13
C ALA A 76 3.92 -27.01 9.56
N THR A 77 2.76 -26.35 9.60
CA THR A 77 1.49 -26.91 9.13
C THR A 77 1.28 -26.71 7.62
N ALA A 78 1.61 -25.52 7.10
CA ALA A 78 1.38 -25.15 5.70
C ALA A 78 2.45 -25.68 4.73
N GLY A 79 3.65 -26.00 5.24
CA GLY A 79 4.77 -26.47 4.43
C GLY A 79 5.37 -25.39 3.53
N VAL A 80 5.28 -24.12 3.94
CA VAL A 80 5.76 -22.96 3.17
C VAL A 80 6.78 -22.17 4.01
N PRO A 81 7.86 -21.63 3.40
CA PRO A 81 8.80 -20.78 4.11
C PRO A 81 8.10 -19.53 4.67
N VAL A 82 8.21 -19.33 5.98
CA VAL A 82 7.74 -18.15 6.70
C VAL A 82 8.94 -17.44 7.31
N HIS A 83 9.10 -16.16 7.01
CA HIS A 83 10.12 -15.30 7.63
C HIS A 83 9.45 -14.22 8.46
N VAL A 84 9.99 -13.94 9.66
CA VAL A 84 9.53 -12.85 10.53
C VAL A 84 10.63 -11.80 10.60
N LEU A 85 10.41 -10.67 9.94
CA LEU A 85 11.37 -9.58 9.87
C LEU A 85 11.03 -8.52 10.92
N GLY A 86 11.75 -8.54 12.04
CA GLY A 86 11.65 -7.53 13.10
C GLY A 86 12.52 -6.30 12.84
N ALA A 87 12.38 -5.27 13.70
CA ALA A 87 13.11 -4.00 13.59
C ALA A 87 14.65 -4.15 13.49
N ASP A 88 15.25 -5.02 14.31
CA ASP A 88 16.70 -5.27 14.29
C ASP A 88 17.14 -5.94 12.99
N GLY A 89 16.34 -6.90 12.52
CA GLY A 89 16.54 -7.58 11.24
C GLY A 89 16.49 -6.61 10.07
N TRP A 90 15.47 -5.74 10.08
CA TRP A 90 15.30 -4.68 9.09
C TRP A 90 16.47 -3.70 9.08
N THR A 91 16.94 -3.28 10.25
CA THR A 91 18.08 -2.36 10.37
C THR A 91 19.34 -2.96 9.74
N ARG A 92 19.62 -4.26 10.00
CA ARG A 92 20.74 -4.96 9.34
C ARG A 92 20.54 -5.07 7.83
N PHE A 93 19.33 -5.38 7.37
CA PHE A 93 19.01 -5.46 5.95
C PHE A 93 19.27 -4.12 5.24
N VAL A 94 18.78 -3.01 5.81
CA VAL A 94 18.97 -1.66 5.27
C VAL A 94 20.45 -1.29 5.23
N HIS A 95 21.22 -1.62 6.27
CA HIS A 95 22.66 -1.38 6.28
C HIS A 95 23.36 -2.03 5.09
N ASP A 96 23.12 -3.33 4.87
CA ASP A 96 23.74 -4.09 3.78
C ASP A 96 23.23 -3.65 2.40
N LEU A 97 21.94 -3.32 2.32
CA LEU A 97 21.31 -2.76 1.13
C LEU A 97 21.99 -1.46 0.70
N LEU A 98 22.13 -0.51 1.62
CA LEU A 98 22.72 0.80 1.34
C LEU A 98 24.21 0.69 0.99
N ALA A 99 24.93 -0.23 1.61
CA ALA A 99 26.30 -0.56 1.22
C ALA A 99 26.37 -1.10 -0.23
N THR A 100 25.41 -1.95 -0.62
CA THR A 100 25.32 -2.55 -1.96
C THR A 100 24.82 -1.57 -3.04
N ALA A 101 23.99 -0.60 -2.65
CA ALA A 101 23.45 0.41 -3.55
C ALA A 101 24.50 1.47 -3.95
N ALA A 102 25.53 1.67 -3.12
CA ALA A 102 26.61 2.62 -3.35
C ALA A 102 26.11 4.05 -3.69
N LEU A 103 25.04 4.48 -3.02
CA LEU A 103 24.46 5.81 -3.19
C LEU A 103 25.42 6.92 -2.70
N PRO A 104 25.35 8.13 -3.27
CA PRO A 104 26.03 9.30 -2.72
C PRO A 104 25.70 9.50 -1.22
N PRO A 105 26.62 10.03 -0.40
CA PRO A 105 26.41 10.13 1.06
C PRO A 105 25.10 10.81 1.47
N ALA A 106 24.71 11.91 0.80
CA ALA A 106 23.47 12.61 1.11
C ALA A 106 22.22 11.78 0.78
N GLU A 107 22.20 11.09 -0.37
CA GLU A 107 21.11 10.19 -0.77
C GLU A 107 21.03 8.97 0.13
N ARG A 108 22.17 8.43 0.56
CA ARG A 108 22.24 7.32 1.52
C ARG A 108 21.56 7.70 2.84
N THR A 109 21.91 8.86 3.40
CA THR A 109 21.30 9.35 4.65
C THR A 109 19.80 9.57 4.50
N ALA A 110 19.36 10.14 3.38
CA ALA A 110 17.94 10.34 3.10
C ALA A 110 17.18 9.01 2.96
N ALA A 111 17.75 8.04 2.23
CA ALA A 111 17.16 6.71 2.06
C ALA A 111 17.08 5.96 3.40
N GLU A 112 18.13 6.02 4.23
CA GLU A 112 18.13 5.40 5.56
C GLU A 112 17.03 5.98 6.46
N GLY A 113 16.91 7.31 6.52
CA GLY A 113 15.86 7.98 7.29
C GLY A 113 14.44 7.69 6.79
N ALA A 114 14.28 7.45 5.48
CA ALA A 114 13.01 7.10 4.86
C ALA A 114 12.63 5.62 5.05
N LEU A 115 13.62 4.72 5.12
CA LEU A 115 13.42 3.27 5.28
C LEU A 115 13.30 2.84 6.75
N CYS A 116 13.93 3.56 7.69
CA CYS A 116 13.96 3.22 9.12
C CYS A 116 12.98 4.08 9.93
N LYS A 117 11.70 4.06 9.56
CA LYS A 117 10.64 4.79 10.27
C LYS A 117 10.18 4.08 11.53
N PRO A 118 9.75 4.81 12.57
CA PRO A 118 9.01 4.22 13.68
C PRO A 118 7.64 3.70 13.21
N THR A 119 7.00 2.90 14.06
CA THR A 119 5.63 2.42 13.88
C THR A 119 4.66 3.57 13.61
N GLY A 120 3.65 3.33 12.78
CA GLY A 120 2.63 4.33 12.40
C GLY A 120 2.86 4.98 11.03
N SER A 121 3.84 4.50 10.27
CA SER A 121 3.99 4.78 8.84
C SER A 121 3.30 3.71 8.00
N TYR A 122 2.23 4.08 7.29
CA TYR A 122 1.47 3.14 6.44
C TYR A 122 2.30 2.66 5.24
N GLY A 123 3.10 3.55 4.62
CA GLY A 123 3.96 3.19 3.49
C GLY A 123 5.22 2.39 3.85
N ALA A 124 5.65 2.37 5.11
CA ALA A 124 6.88 1.68 5.51
C ALA A 124 6.80 0.15 5.33
N GLY A 125 5.67 -0.47 5.71
CA GLY A 125 5.45 -1.91 5.54
C GLY A 125 5.56 -2.37 4.08
N PRO A 126 4.81 -1.77 3.14
CA PRO A 126 4.95 -2.04 1.71
C PRO A 126 6.37 -1.82 1.16
N ASN A 127 7.09 -0.79 1.61
CA ASN A 127 8.48 -0.54 1.18
C ASN A 127 9.43 -1.67 1.63
N LYS A 128 9.29 -2.12 2.89
CA LYS A 128 10.03 -3.29 3.40
C LYS A 128 9.76 -4.52 2.54
N ALA A 129 8.50 -4.79 2.25
CA ALA A 129 8.08 -5.95 1.48
C ALA A 129 8.54 -5.87 0.01
N ALA A 130 8.53 -4.69 -0.62
CA ALA A 130 9.01 -4.51 -1.98
C ALA A 130 10.53 -4.78 -2.12
N LEU A 131 11.33 -4.32 -1.16
CA LEU A 131 12.78 -4.58 -1.14
C LEU A 131 13.09 -6.06 -0.85
N VAL A 132 12.32 -6.71 0.04
CA VAL A 132 12.43 -8.15 0.26
C VAL A 132 11.97 -8.95 -0.97
N ALA A 133 10.94 -8.50 -1.68
CA ALA A 133 10.51 -9.13 -2.93
C ALA A 133 11.62 -9.10 -3.98
N ALA A 134 12.28 -7.94 -4.13
CA ALA A 134 13.43 -7.79 -5.01
C ALA A 134 14.59 -8.72 -4.60
N TYR A 135 14.89 -8.79 -3.30
CA TYR A 135 15.89 -9.71 -2.73
C TYR A 135 15.59 -11.19 -3.06
N LEU A 136 14.34 -11.63 -2.95
CA LEU A 136 13.93 -13.01 -3.23
C LEU A 136 13.78 -13.32 -4.74
N GLY A 137 13.83 -12.28 -5.59
CA GLY A 137 13.47 -12.38 -7.00
C GLY A 137 11.97 -12.67 -7.22
N ALA A 138 11.12 -12.29 -6.26
CA ALA A 138 9.67 -12.37 -6.40
C ALA A 138 9.18 -11.37 -7.45
N ARG A 139 8.15 -11.76 -8.21
CA ARG A 139 7.56 -10.96 -9.30
C ARG A 139 6.23 -10.33 -8.93
N THR A 140 5.55 -10.90 -7.95
CA THR A 140 4.30 -10.37 -7.40
C THR A 140 4.42 -10.24 -5.89
N LEU A 141 3.78 -9.20 -5.38
CA LEU A 141 3.75 -8.84 -3.98
C LEU A 141 2.29 -8.80 -3.52
N HIS A 142 1.89 -9.71 -2.63
CA HIS A 142 0.53 -9.86 -2.13
C HIS A 142 0.46 -9.38 -0.68
N ARG A 143 -0.30 -8.31 -0.42
CA ARG A 143 -0.51 -7.72 0.91
C ARG A 143 -1.74 -8.30 1.58
N ARG A 144 -1.60 -8.59 2.88
CA ARG A 144 -2.70 -8.91 3.80
C ARG A 144 -2.47 -8.17 5.11
N ASP A 145 -3.32 -7.19 5.44
CA ASP A 145 -3.16 -6.46 6.70
C ASP A 145 -3.48 -7.33 7.92
N SER A 146 -2.77 -7.10 9.03
CA SER A 146 -2.86 -7.90 10.26
C SER A 146 -4.19 -7.78 11.02
N ASP A 147 -5.06 -6.86 10.62
CA ASP A 147 -6.41 -6.65 11.15
C ASP A 147 -7.53 -7.09 10.18
N GLN A 148 -7.16 -7.87 9.16
CA GLN A 148 -8.07 -8.39 8.14
C GLN A 148 -8.04 -9.91 8.11
N VAL A 149 -9.22 -10.53 8.00
CA VAL A 149 -9.38 -11.98 7.91
C VAL A 149 -9.96 -12.33 6.56
N THR A 150 -9.27 -13.20 5.83
CA THR A 150 -9.73 -13.74 4.54
C THR A 150 -10.40 -15.11 4.70
N HIS A 151 -11.08 -15.56 3.66
CA HIS A 151 -11.73 -16.86 3.64
C HIS A 151 -11.35 -17.65 2.39
N VAL A 152 -11.22 -18.96 2.56
CA VAL A 152 -11.09 -19.93 1.47
C VAL A 152 -12.41 -20.65 1.32
N ASP A 153 -12.95 -20.66 0.11
CA ASP A 153 -14.12 -21.47 -0.22
C ASP A 153 -13.74 -22.97 -0.14
N PRO A 154 -14.39 -23.78 0.71
CA PRO A 154 -13.99 -25.16 0.91
C PRO A 154 -14.34 -26.10 -0.26
N ALA A 155 -15.30 -25.72 -1.12
CA ALA A 155 -15.76 -26.56 -2.22
C ALA A 155 -14.91 -26.35 -3.48
N SER A 156 -14.60 -25.10 -3.79
CA SER A 156 -13.84 -24.71 -4.97
C SER A 156 -12.36 -24.48 -4.68
N GLY A 157 -11.97 -24.17 -3.43
CA GLY A 157 -10.64 -23.69 -3.08
C GLY A 157 -10.37 -22.27 -3.56
N ALA A 158 -11.42 -21.49 -3.89
CA ALA A 158 -11.28 -20.08 -4.22
C ALA A 158 -10.83 -19.28 -3.01
N SER A 159 -9.86 -18.40 -3.20
CA SER A 159 -9.32 -17.50 -2.18
C SER A 159 -8.79 -16.24 -2.87
N PRO A 160 -8.71 -15.10 -2.17
CA PRO A 160 -8.13 -13.88 -2.74
C PRO A 160 -6.76 -14.12 -3.40
N LEU A 161 -5.85 -14.84 -2.73
CA LEU A 161 -4.52 -15.15 -3.24
C LEU A 161 -4.58 -15.95 -4.55
N ARG A 162 -5.50 -16.90 -4.66
CA ARG A 162 -5.65 -17.73 -5.86
C ARG A 162 -6.12 -16.92 -7.06
N ILE A 163 -7.11 -16.04 -6.86
CA ILE A 163 -7.64 -15.16 -7.91
C ILE A 163 -6.58 -14.13 -8.34
N GLU A 164 -5.93 -13.49 -7.37
CA GLU A 164 -4.84 -12.54 -7.61
C GLU A 164 -3.70 -13.19 -8.42
N ALA A 165 -3.27 -14.39 -8.03
CA ALA A 165 -2.21 -15.11 -8.72
C ALA A 165 -2.57 -15.44 -10.17
N GLU A 166 -3.80 -15.90 -10.43
CA GLU A 166 -4.29 -16.22 -11.76
C GLU A 166 -4.31 -14.97 -12.67
N LEU A 167 -4.87 -13.86 -12.18
CA LEU A 167 -5.01 -12.64 -12.97
C LEU A 167 -3.68 -11.92 -13.21
N LEU A 168 -2.76 -11.94 -12.24
CA LEU A 168 -1.41 -11.37 -12.40
C LEU A 168 -0.54 -12.20 -13.35
N ASP A 169 -0.67 -13.54 -13.34
CA ASP A 169 0.09 -14.44 -14.22
C ASP A 169 -0.44 -14.46 -15.65
N GLY A 170 -1.77 -14.41 -15.82
CA GLY A 170 -2.43 -14.52 -17.13
C GLY A 170 -1.97 -13.47 -18.16
N GLY A 171 -1.45 -12.34 -17.68
CA GLY A 171 -0.86 -11.29 -18.51
C GLY A 171 0.44 -11.65 -19.21
N ALA A 172 1.21 -12.61 -18.71
CA ALA A 172 2.48 -13.00 -19.32
C ALA A 172 2.30 -13.85 -20.59
N ALA A 173 1.13 -14.47 -20.77
CA ALA A 173 0.91 -15.51 -21.79
C ALA A 173 0.32 -14.99 -23.12
N ALA A 174 -0.25 -13.79 -23.18
CA ALA A 174 -1.14 -13.39 -24.30
C ALA A 174 -0.85 -12.02 -24.95
N GLY A 175 0.29 -11.37 -24.67
CA GLY A 175 0.62 -10.07 -25.27
C GLY A 175 -0.30 -8.90 -24.86
N SER A 176 -1.26 -9.13 -23.95
CA SER A 176 -1.97 -8.07 -23.24
C SER A 176 -1.07 -7.50 -22.13
N LYS A 177 -1.30 -6.25 -21.70
CA LYS A 177 -0.49 -5.62 -20.63
C LYS A 177 -0.56 -6.37 -19.28
N GLY A 178 -1.48 -7.34 -19.12
CA GLY A 178 -1.68 -8.10 -17.88
C GLY A 178 -2.19 -7.24 -16.73
N ALA A 179 -2.73 -7.87 -15.68
CA ALA A 179 -3.03 -7.14 -14.45
C ALA A 179 -1.72 -6.63 -13.81
N TYR A 180 -1.74 -5.40 -13.31
CA TYR A 180 -0.66 -4.81 -12.50
C TYR A 180 -1.03 -4.72 -11.03
N CYS A 181 -2.33 -4.59 -10.75
CA CYS A 181 -2.90 -4.68 -9.42
C CYS A 181 -4.16 -5.55 -9.48
N VAL A 182 -4.32 -6.43 -8.51
CA VAL A 182 -5.55 -7.19 -8.29
C VAL A 182 -5.85 -7.14 -6.81
N GLY A 183 -7.08 -6.90 -6.42
CA GLY A 183 -7.45 -6.97 -5.01
C GLY A 183 -8.95 -6.95 -4.82
N SER A 184 -9.37 -6.56 -3.62
CA SER A 184 -10.78 -6.60 -3.22
C SER A 184 -11.16 -5.42 -2.34
N SER A 185 -12.40 -5.43 -1.90
CA SER A 185 -12.94 -4.55 -0.86
C SER A 185 -12.90 -5.22 0.52
N LEU A 186 -13.18 -4.42 1.54
CA LEU A 186 -13.29 -4.87 2.92
C LEU A 186 -14.76 -4.87 3.38
N THR A 187 -15.07 -5.78 4.29
CA THR A 187 -16.31 -5.84 5.05
C THR A 187 -16.02 -5.59 6.54
N GLY A 188 -17.06 -5.52 7.38
CA GLY A 188 -16.89 -5.31 8.81
C GLY A 188 -16.74 -3.84 9.19
N ARG A 189 -15.72 -3.50 10.00
CA ARG A 189 -15.52 -2.13 10.49
C ARG A 189 -14.92 -1.24 9.39
N PRO A 190 -15.31 0.04 9.27
CA PRO A 190 -14.69 0.94 8.28
C PRO A 190 -13.20 1.18 8.56
N THR A 191 -12.35 1.21 7.54
CA THR A 191 -10.90 1.51 7.68
C THR A 191 -10.64 2.90 8.26
N ARG A 192 -11.50 3.87 7.90
CA ARG A 192 -11.52 5.21 8.48
C ARG A 192 -12.52 5.29 9.63
N ASP A 193 -12.03 5.47 10.86
CA ASP A 193 -12.86 5.56 12.05
C ASP A 193 -13.39 6.98 12.26
N ARG A 194 -14.55 7.26 11.65
CA ARG A 194 -15.28 8.53 11.75
C ARG A 194 -16.56 8.42 12.57
N ARG A 195 -16.69 7.38 13.41
CA ARG A 195 -17.97 7.06 14.06
C ARG A 195 -18.51 8.19 14.94
N ASP A 196 -17.63 8.97 15.58
CA ASP A 196 -18.05 10.11 16.43
C ASP A 196 -18.63 11.27 15.60
N LEU A 197 -18.17 11.46 14.36
CA LEU A 197 -18.75 12.44 13.43
C LEU A 197 -20.07 11.94 12.86
N LEU A 198 -20.11 10.66 12.45
CA LEU A 198 -21.31 10.02 11.90
C LEU A 198 -22.46 9.95 12.91
N ASP A 199 -22.15 9.78 14.19
CA ASP A 199 -23.11 9.82 15.30
C ASP A 199 -23.77 11.21 15.45
N ARG A 200 -23.19 12.26 14.84
CA ARG A 200 -23.78 13.59 14.75
C ARG A 200 -24.47 13.83 13.41
N SER A 201 -23.74 13.68 12.31
CA SER A 201 -24.27 13.87 10.97
C SER A 201 -23.27 13.36 9.93
N GLU A 202 -23.77 12.74 8.86
CA GLU A 202 -22.98 12.42 7.66
C GLU A 202 -22.40 13.69 7.01
N GLU A 203 -23.05 14.84 7.19
CA GLU A 203 -22.60 16.13 6.64
C GLU A 203 -21.18 16.50 7.09
N PHE A 204 -20.80 16.20 8.34
CA PHE A 204 -19.45 16.50 8.83
C PHE A 204 -18.39 15.67 8.10
N VAL A 205 -18.72 14.43 7.77
CA VAL A 205 -17.85 13.54 7.00
C VAL A 205 -17.72 14.02 5.55
N ASP A 206 -18.83 14.43 4.95
CA ASP A 206 -18.86 14.98 3.59
C ASP A 206 -18.06 16.27 3.47
N ARG A 207 -18.21 17.19 4.44
CA ARG A 207 -17.45 18.44 4.51
C ARG A 207 -15.95 18.18 4.64
N ILE A 208 -15.53 17.24 5.48
CA ILE A 208 -14.12 16.83 5.58
C ILE A 208 -13.62 16.29 4.23
N ASP A 209 -14.36 15.38 3.60
CA ASP A 209 -13.94 14.80 2.34
C ASP A 209 -13.93 15.84 1.20
N ALA A 210 -14.76 16.88 1.27
CA ALA A 210 -14.79 17.99 0.32
C ALA A 210 -13.54 18.86 0.39
N LEU A 211 -12.95 19.08 1.58
CA LEU A 211 -11.71 19.87 1.74
C LEU A 211 -10.56 19.34 0.88
N SER A 212 -10.50 18.02 0.68
CA SER A 212 -9.43 17.36 -0.06
C SER A 212 -9.71 17.16 -1.55
N ARG A 213 -10.94 17.37 -2.02
CA ARG A 213 -11.30 17.23 -3.44
C ARG A 213 -10.87 18.47 -4.21
N LEU A 214 -10.57 18.31 -5.50
CA LEU A 214 -10.47 19.46 -6.39
C LEU A 214 -11.89 19.98 -6.66
N SER A 215 -12.08 21.29 -6.51
CA SER A 215 -13.29 21.98 -6.95
C SER A 215 -13.35 22.03 -8.47
N PRO A 216 -14.54 22.26 -9.07
CA PRO A 216 -14.66 22.41 -10.52
C PRO A 216 -13.75 23.49 -11.12
N ALA A 217 -13.44 24.55 -10.36
CA ALA A 217 -12.53 25.62 -10.80
C ALA A 217 -11.06 25.21 -10.74
N GLU A 218 -10.71 24.21 -9.92
CA GLU A 218 -9.35 23.69 -9.79
C GLU A 218 -9.07 22.54 -10.76
N THR A 219 -10.11 21.82 -11.20
CA THR A 219 -10.02 20.74 -12.19
C THR A 219 -9.69 21.30 -13.57
N ARG A 220 -8.60 20.82 -14.15
CA ARG A 220 -8.03 21.18 -15.46
C ARG A 220 -8.13 20.07 -16.50
N VAL A 221 -8.25 18.81 -16.07
CA VAL A 221 -8.27 17.63 -16.94
C VAL A 221 -9.54 16.85 -16.67
N ALA A 222 -10.32 16.62 -17.73
CA ALA A 222 -11.48 15.73 -17.64
C ALA A 222 -11.00 14.29 -17.46
N ARG A 223 -11.53 13.60 -16.44
CA ARG A 223 -11.31 12.16 -16.31
C ARG A 223 -11.99 11.43 -17.48
N PRO A 224 -11.33 10.43 -18.09
CA PRO A 224 -11.99 9.55 -19.05
C PRO A 224 -13.26 8.98 -18.42
N ALA A 225 -14.34 8.93 -19.21
CA ALA A 225 -15.54 8.21 -18.79
C ALA A 225 -15.19 6.73 -18.59
N ALA A 226 -15.85 6.08 -17.62
CA ALA A 226 -15.80 4.63 -17.51
C ALA A 226 -16.22 4.00 -18.85
N PRO A 227 -15.63 2.85 -19.24
CA PRO A 227 -16.01 2.19 -20.47
C PRO A 227 -17.51 1.84 -20.45
N ALA A 228 -18.17 2.00 -21.60
CA ALA A 228 -19.62 1.77 -21.72
C ALA A 228 -20.03 0.32 -21.38
N ARG A 229 -19.10 -0.62 -21.54
CA ARG A 229 -19.26 -2.01 -21.11
C ARG A 229 -18.20 -2.32 -20.04
N PRO A 230 -18.59 -2.83 -18.87
CA PRO A 230 -17.64 -3.32 -17.88
C PRO A 230 -16.76 -4.42 -18.48
N GLU A 231 -15.45 -4.30 -18.29
CA GLU A 231 -14.51 -5.40 -18.53
C GLU A 231 -14.60 -6.35 -17.33
N GLU A 232 -14.98 -7.61 -17.59
CA GLU A 232 -15.21 -8.63 -16.57
C GLU A 232 -14.60 -9.96 -17.02
N VAL A 233 -14.06 -10.70 -16.06
CA VAL A 233 -13.56 -12.06 -16.22
C VAL A 233 -14.05 -12.92 -15.07
N VAL A 234 -14.21 -14.23 -15.32
CA VAL A 234 -14.52 -15.20 -14.27
C VAL A 234 -13.25 -15.98 -13.98
N ALA A 235 -12.76 -15.85 -12.76
CA ALA A 235 -11.56 -16.50 -12.28
C ALA A 235 -11.89 -17.83 -11.59
N HIS A 236 -10.87 -18.49 -11.01
CA HIS A 236 -11.02 -19.77 -10.33
C HIS A 236 -12.21 -19.82 -9.37
N GLY A 237 -12.93 -20.94 -9.38
CA GLY A 237 -14.10 -21.15 -8.52
C GLY A 237 -15.33 -20.33 -8.93
N GLY A 238 -15.34 -19.72 -10.12
CA GLY A 238 -16.48 -18.94 -10.60
C GLY A 238 -16.54 -17.53 -10.03
N VAL A 239 -15.46 -17.05 -9.42
CA VAL A 239 -15.39 -15.72 -8.80
C VAL A 239 -15.33 -14.65 -9.88
N PRO A 240 -16.27 -13.69 -9.92
CA PRO A 240 -16.19 -12.55 -10.81
C PRO A 240 -15.02 -11.64 -10.43
N ALA A 241 -14.35 -11.10 -11.45
CA ALA A 241 -13.42 -10.01 -11.32
C ALA A 241 -13.70 -8.97 -12.41
N HIS A 242 -13.67 -7.70 -12.04
CA HIS A 242 -13.97 -6.59 -12.94
C HIS A 242 -12.81 -5.60 -12.98
N ARG A 243 -12.69 -4.89 -14.09
CA ARG A 243 -11.72 -3.81 -14.23
C ARG A 243 -12.10 -2.67 -13.29
N ASP A 244 -11.19 -2.34 -12.38
CA ASP A 244 -11.37 -1.23 -11.46
C ASP A 244 -10.90 0.06 -12.14
N HIS A 245 -11.82 1.03 -12.23
CA HIS A 245 -11.55 2.40 -12.67
C HIS A 245 -11.85 3.42 -11.57
N THR A 246 -12.43 2.96 -10.47
CA THR A 246 -12.99 3.79 -9.41
C THR A 246 -12.12 3.84 -8.17
N GLY A 247 -11.14 2.94 -8.06
CA GLY A 247 -10.28 2.81 -6.89
C GLY A 247 -10.86 1.93 -5.80
N ALA A 248 -11.76 1.00 -6.12
CA ALA A 248 -12.44 0.09 -5.19
C ALA A 248 -11.47 -0.86 -4.47
N VAL A 249 -10.35 -1.25 -5.09
CA VAL A 249 -9.36 -2.11 -4.43
C VAL A 249 -8.78 -1.46 -3.17
N GLU A 250 -8.96 -2.10 -2.02
CA GLU A 250 -8.36 -1.73 -0.74
C GLU A 250 -6.95 -2.32 -0.63
N MET A 251 -5.97 -1.50 -0.25
CA MET A 251 -4.57 -1.93 -0.28
C MET A 251 -4.24 -3.02 0.74
N GLY A 252 -5.05 -3.16 1.81
CA GLY A 252 -4.90 -4.22 2.81
C GLY A 252 -5.17 -5.63 2.26
N ILE A 253 -5.87 -5.75 1.13
CA ILE A 253 -6.13 -7.00 0.41
C ILE A 253 -5.88 -6.79 -1.09
N ALA A 254 -4.62 -6.59 -1.44
CA ALA A 254 -4.21 -6.34 -2.81
C ALA A 254 -2.88 -7.00 -3.15
N ALA A 255 -2.70 -7.27 -4.43
CA ALA A 255 -1.50 -7.83 -5.01
C ALA A 255 -1.00 -6.96 -6.16
N LEU A 256 0.31 -6.75 -6.22
CA LEU A 256 0.96 -5.87 -7.18
C LEU A 256 2.01 -6.60 -8.00
N ARG A 257 2.15 -6.19 -9.26
CA ARG A 257 3.20 -6.64 -10.19
C ARG A 257 3.91 -5.42 -10.79
N ARG A 258 5.24 -5.43 -10.74
CA ARG A 258 6.17 -4.38 -11.25
C ARG A 258 6.10 -2.99 -10.60
N VAL A 259 4.92 -2.44 -10.31
CA VAL A 259 4.81 -1.04 -9.83
C VAL A 259 5.55 -0.79 -8.51
N HIS A 260 5.66 -1.81 -7.65
CA HIS A 260 6.43 -1.75 -6.41
C HIS A 260 7.94 -1.64 -6.63
N GLU A 261 8.43 -1.97 -7.83
CA GLU A 261 9.83 -1.76 -8.25
C GLU A 261 10.06 -0.35 -8.82
N TRP A 262 8.98 0.34 -9.23
CA TRP A 262 9.05 1.66 -9.88
C TRP A 262 9.11 2.80 -8.88
N ILE A 263 8.20 2.77 -7.89
CA ILE A 263 8.13 3.77 -6.82
C ILE A 263 7.91 3.08 -5.48
N PRO A 264 8.41 3.65 -4.37
CA PRO A 264 8.00 3.24 -3.04
C PRO A 264 6.56 3.70 -2.76
N GLU A 265 6.01 3.32 -1.62
CA GLU A 265 4.94 4.03 -0.94
C GLU A 265 5.51 5.15 -0.05
N MET A 266 4.69 6.16 0.28
CA MET A 266 5.16 7.31 1.06
C MET A 266 5.37 6.91 2.53
N PRO A 267 6.60 6.98 3.07
CA PRO A 267 6.91 6.47 4.40
C PRO A 267 6.54 7.45 5.53
N ALA A 268 5.61 8.38 5.30
CA ALA A 268 5.22 9.39 6.27
C ALA A 268 4.53 8.78 7.50
N VAL A 269 4.97 9.20 8.70
CA VAL A 269 4.45 8.70 9.98
C VAL A 269 3.18 9.46 10.35
N GLY A 270 2.11 8.75 10.68
CA GLY A 270 0.84 9.38 11.07
C GLY A 270 0.28 10.24 9.94
N VAL A 271 0.28 9.69 8.72
CA VAL A 271 -0.50 10.18 7.59
C VAL A 271 -1.27 8.98 7.06
N LEU A 272 -2.60 9.03 7.13
CA LEU A 272 -3.42 7.92 6.64
C LEU A 272 -3.31 7.82 5.11
N GLY A 273 -3.53 6.64 4.54
CA GLY A 273 -3.63 6.44 3.09
C GLY A 273 -2.37 6.79 2.28
N SER A 274 -1.20 6.90 2.92
CA SER A 274 0.09 7.16 2.26
C SER A 274 0.67 5.93 1.54
N ASP A 275 -0.05 4.81 1.58
CA ASP A 275 0.24 3.51 0.99
C ASP A 275 -0.58 3.20 -0.27
N TYR A 276 -1.12 4.24 -0.92
CA TYR A 276 -1.93 4.12 -2.14
C TYR A 276 -1.26 4.75 -3.38
N PHE A 277 -0.02 5.23 -3.30
CA PHE A 277 0.64 5.92 -4.43
C PHE A 277 0.87 4.99 -5.61
N GLN A 278 1.26 3.72 -5.36
CA GLN A 278 1.46 2.74 -6.43
C GLN A 278 0.16 2.47 -7.19
N LYS A 279 -0.95 2.21 -6.47
CA LYS A 279 -2.27 2.01 -7.09
C LYS A 279 -2.74 3.28 -7.82
N GLY A 280 -2.57 4.45 -7.22
CA GLY A 280 -2.90 5.74 -7.83
C GLY A 280 -2.18 5.97 -9.16
N LEU A 281 -0.89 5.63 -9.22
CA LEU A 281 -0.07 5.70 -10.43
C LEU A 281 -0.60 4.78 -11.54
N LEU A 282 -0.99 3.54 -11.21
CA LEU A 282 -1.53 2.61 -12.21
C LEU A 282 -2.76 3.18 -12.94
N TYR A 283 -3.65 3.87 -12.21
CA TYR A 283 -4.79 4.56 -12.83
C TYR A 283 -4.34 5.67 -13.76
N GLN A 284 -3.34 6.46 -13.38
CA GLN A 284 -2.90 7.58 -14.21
C GLN A 284 -2.16 7.11 -15.47
N LEU A 285 -1.53 5.93 -15.43
CA LEU A 285 -0.88 5.28 -16.57
C LEU A 285 -1.83 4.37 -17.39
N GLU A 286 -3.11 4.29 -17.02
CA GLU A 286 -4.12 3.40 -17.62
C GLU A 286 -3.69 1.91 -17.64
N LEU A 287 -2.93 1.50 -16.64
CA LEU A 287 -2.50 0.12 -16.48
C LEU A 287 -3.60 -0.71 -15.79
N PRO A 288 -3.78 -2.00 -16.14
CA PRO A 288 -4.89 -2.77 -15.62
C PRO A 288 -4.86 -3.02 -14.11
N VAL A 289 -5.91 -2.54 -13.42
CA VAL A 289 -6.25 -2.85 -12.04
C VAL A 289 -7.55 -3.63 -12.02
N TRP A 290 -7.61 -4.74 -11.28
CA TRP A 290 -8.79 -5.60 -11.20
C TRP A 290 -9.27 -5.71 -9.76
N HIS A 291 -10.59 -5.74 -9.59
CA HIS A 291 -11.25 -5.98 -8.33
C HIS A 291 -12.03 -7.30 -8.41
N HIS A 292 -11.87 -8.19 -7.44
CA HIS A 292 -12.64 -9.42 -7.32
C HIS A 292 -13.57 -9.40 -6.11
N ASP A 293 -14.60 -10.25 -6.10
CA ASP A 293 -15.68 -10.14 -5.09
C ASP A 293 -15.40 -10.86 -3.76
N LEU A 294 -14.22 -11.49 -3.59
CA LEU A 294 -13.82 -12.10 -2.32
C LEU A 294 -13.28 -11.05 -1.34
N THR A 295 -14.12 -10.55 -0.44
CA THR A 295 -13.75 -9.53 0.56
C THR A 295 -12.98 -10.11 1.74
N ALA A 296 -12.23 -9.27 2.46
CA ALA A 296 -11.76 -9.59 3.82
C ALA A 296 -12.64 -8.91 4.88
N ASP A 297 -12.78 -9.54 6.05
CA ASP A 297 -13.42 -8.93 7.22
C ASP A 297 -12.39 -8.10 7.99
N HIS A 298 -12.64 -6.79 8.13
CA HIS A 298 -11.75 -5.87 8.83
C HIS A 298 -12.24 -5.62 10.26
N HIS A 299 -11.30 -5.76 11.20
CA HIS A 299 -11.55 -5.64 12.63
C HIS A 299 -10.81 -4.43 13.22
N TYR A 300 -11.43 -3.79 14.19
CA TYR A 300 -10.71 -2.84 15.02
C TYR A 300 -9.91 -3.56 16.09
N GLU A 301 -8.70 -3.06 16.34
CA GLU A 301 -8.00 -3.36 17.58
C GLU A 301 -8.81 -2.92 18.80
N PRO A 302 -8.61 -3.55 19.98
CA PRO A 302 -9.33 -3.22 21.20
C PRO A 302 -9.33 -1.72 21.51
N TRP A 303 -8.16 -1.06 21.46
CA TRP A 303 -8.08 0.37 21.75
C TRP A 303 -8.88 1.24 20.78
N ARG A 304 -8.97 0.86 19.50
CA ARG A 304 -9.76 1.58 18.51
C ARG A 304 -11.23 1.28 18.72
N ALA A 305 -11.61 0.03 19.01
CA ALA A 305 -12.98 -0.34 19.31
C ALA A 305 -13.52 0.42 20.54
N GLU A 306 -12.75 0.47 21.62
CA GLU A 306 -13.09 1.09 22.90
C GLU A 306 -13.04 2.62 22.88
N GLN A 307 -12.17 3.22 22.07
CA GLN A 307 -11.96 4.68 22.01
C GLN A 307 -11.67 5.35 23.36
N SER A 308 -11.00 4.62 24.27
CA SER A 308 -10.72 5.04 25.66
C SER A 308 -9.43 5.85 25.83
N SER A 309 -8.52 5.81 24.86
CA SER A 309 -7.22 6.48 24.91
C SER A 309 -7.24 7.85 24.23
N ALA A 310 -7.16 8.93 25.01
CA ALA A 310 -7.08 10.29 24.48
C ALA A 310 -5.87 10.49 23.54
N ALA A 311 -4.74 9.84 23.83
CA ALA A 311 -3.55 9.89 22.99
C ALA A 311 -3.81 9.27 21.60
N HIS A 312 -4.49 8.12 21.54
CA HIS A 312 -4.83 7.49 20.26
C HIS A 312 -5.88 8.28 19.48
N LEU A 313 -6.89 8.83 20.16
CA LEU A 313 -7.88 9.70 19.53
C LEU A 313 -7.22 10.93 18.89
N GLY A 314 -6.36 11.61 19.64
CA GLY A 314 -5.63 12.76 19.15
C GLY A 314 -4.64 12.42 18.03
N TRP A 315 -3.92 11.31 18.13
CA TRP A 315 -3.03 10.84 17.06
C TRP A 315 -3.81 10.59 15.76
N TYR A 316 -4.95 9.90 15.85
CA TYR A 316 -5.76 9.56 14.69
C TYR A 316 -6.32 10.80 13.98
N ALA A 317 -6.83 11.78 14.75
CA ALA A 317 -7.33 13.03 14.19
C ALA A 317 -6.23 13.82 13.45
N ARG A 318 -5.03 13.93 14.03
CA ARG A 318 -3.88 14.56 13.37
C ARG A 318 -3.49 13.83 12.09
N ALA A 319 -3.51 12.49 12.09
CA ALA A 319 -3.19 11.69 10.92
C ALA A 319 -4.21 11.86 9.78
N GLU A 320 -5.49 12.01 10.11
CA GLU A 320 -6.54 12.32 9.16
C GLU A 320 -6.40 13.73 8.58
N LEU A 321 -6.14 14.74 9.43
CA LEU A 321 -5.89 16.11 8.99
C LEU A 321 -4.70 16.18 8.00
N ARG A 322 -3.59 15.52 8.32
CA ARG A 322 -2.43 15.43 7.41
C ARG A 322 -2.79 14.75 6.10
N TYR A 323 -3.58 13.67 6.15
CA TYR A 323 -4.08 13.03 4.93
C TYR A 323 -4.97 13.97 4.12
N ALA A 324 -5.80 14.79 4.76
CA ALA A 324 -6.68 15.72 4.06
C ALA A 324 -5.88 16.75 3.23
N VAL A 325 -4.78 17.27 3.80
CA VAL A 325 -3.83 18.15 3.10
C VAL A 325 -3.08 17.40 2.00
N LEU A 326 -2.52 16.22 2.30
CA LEU A 326 -1.80 15.40 1.32
C LEU A 326 -2.69 15.04 0.13
N ARG A 327 -3.93 14.63 0.38
CA ARG A 327 -4.88 14.19 -0.65
C ARG A 327 -5.22 15.32 -1.63
N LYS A 328 -5.27 16.58 -1.19
CA LYS A 328 -5.49 17.72 -2.10
C LYS A 328 -4.32 17.90 -3.07
N HIS A 329 -3.09 17.86 -2.56
CA HIS A 329 -1.88 17.86 -3.39
C HIS A 329 -1.84 16.66 -4.34
N TRP A 330 -2.13 15.47 -3.80
CA TRP A 330 -2.08 14.24 -4.57
C TRP A 330 -3.14 14.19 -5.67
N ASN A 331 -4.35 14.70 -5.44
CA ASN A 331 -5.37 14.82 -6.48
C ASN A 331 -4.92 15.75 -7.63
N ALA A 332 -4.30 16.89 -7.31
CA ALA A 332 -3.74 17.79 -8.32
C ALA A 332 -2.59 17.13 -9.09
N PHE A 333 -1.75 16.38 -8.41
CA PHE A 333 -0.66 15.63 -9.02
C PHE A 333 -1.17 14.51 -9.94
N ASN A 334 -2.15 13.72 -9.50
CA ASN A 334 -2.78 12.70 -10.33
C ASN A 334 -3.36 13.29 -11.62
N GLU A 335 -4.00 14.45 -11.52
CA GLU A 335 -4.52 15.17 -12.68
C GLU A 335 -3.42 15.60 -13.65
N ALA A 336 -2.30 16.13 -13.13
CA ALA A 336 -1.15 16.50 -13.94
C ALA A 336 -0.53 15.27 -14.64
N LEU A 337 -0.39 14.15 -13.93
CA LEU A 337 0.18 12.90 -14.45
C LEU A 337 -0.55 12.36 -15.68
N MET A 338 -1.88 12.54 -15.76
CA MET A 338 -2.68 12.08 -16.90
C MET A 338 -2.20 12.67 -18.25
N THR A 339 -1.58 13.86 -18.21
CA THR A 339 -1.03 14.55 -19.40
C THR A 339 0.43 14.23 -19.67
N GLN A 340 1.11 13.51 -18.77
CA GLN A 340 2.56 13.25 -18.82
C GLN A 340 2.87 11.74 -18.96
N ARG A 341 1.88 10.93 -19.34
CA ARG A 341 2.00 9.46 -19.44
C ARG A 341 3.18 9.02 -20.30
N ASP A 342 3.32 9.62 -21.48
CA ASP A 342 4.38 9.29 -22.44
C ASP A 342 5.78 9.69 -21.93
N LEU A 343 5.86 10.66 -21.01
CA LEU A 343 7.13 11.02 -20.39
C LEU A 343 7.52 10.04 -19.28
N LEU A 344 6.53 9.50 -18.57
CA LEU A 344 6.75 8.60 -17.43
C LEU A 344 6.91 7.14 -17.84
N LEU A 345 6.32 6.74 -18.97
CA LEU A 345 6.37 5.38 -19.49
C LEU A 345 6.51 5.39 -21.03
N PRO A 346 7.59 5.96 -21.59
CA PRO A 346 7.74 6.29 -23.01
C PRO A 346 7.64 5.10 -23.97
N ASP A 347 8.04 3.91 -23.53
CA ASP A 347 8.05 2.69 -24.34
C ASP A 347 7.10 1.61 -23.78
N GLY A 348 6.26 1.97 -22.80
CA GLY A 348 5.37 1.01 -22.13
C GLY A 348 6.07 0.06 -21.16
N GLN A 349 7.40 0.17 -20.97
CA GLN A 349 8.19 -0.77 -20.17
C GLN A 349 9.04 -0.10 -19.09
N HIS A 350 9.70 1.02 -19.40
CA HIS A 350 10.63 1.70 -18.51
C HIS A 350 9.96 2.91 -17.84
N PHE A 351 9.81 2.84 -16.52
CA PHE A 351 9.21 3.91 -15.75
C PHE A 351 10.24 4.97 -15.31
N GLY A 352 9.93 6.25 -15.52
CA GLY A 352 10.78 7.37 -15.13
C GLY A 352 10.58 7.81 -13.67
N SER A 353 11.12 7.07 -12.69
CA SER A 353 10.97 7.37 -11.25
C SER A 353 11.46 8.77 -10.86
N ALA A 354 12.59 9.22 -11.42
CA ALA A 354 13.11 10.56 -11.18
C ALA A 354 12.17 11.64 -11.72
N ALA A 355 11.65 11.47 -12.95
CA ALA A 355 10.70 12.42 -13.53
C ALA A 355 9.42 12.49 -12.69
N TYR A 356 8.88 11.35 -12.26
CA TYR A 356 7.74 11.28 -11.35
C TYR A 356 7.98 12.07 -10.05
N ALA A 357 9.16 11.90 -9.44
CA ALA A 357 9.54 12.63 -8.22
C ALA A 357 9.61 14.15 -8.43
N GLU A 358 10.22 14.61 -9.54
CA GLU A 358 10.27 16.04 -9.86
C GLU A 358 8.88 16.63 -10.10
N PHE A 359 8.02 15.94 -10.86
CA PHE A 359 6.64 16.40 -11.09
C PHE A 359 5.85 16.52 -9.80
N LEU A 360 6.05 15.60 -8.85
CA LEU A 360 5.37 15.66 -7.57
C LEU A 360 5.78 16.90 -6.77
N LEU A 361 7.09 17.17 -6.69
CA LEU A 361 7.61 18.33 -5.96
C LEU A 361 7.09 19.64 -6.53
N ASP A 362 7.19 19.80 -7.85
CA ASP A 362 6.74 20.98 -8.55
C ASP A 362 5.21 21.17 -8.45
N THR A 363 4.43 20.07 -8.42
CA THR A 363 2.98 20.16 -8.18
C THR A 363 2.65 20.61 -6.75
N VAL A 364 3.41 20.13 -5.76
CA VAL A 364 3.20 20.54 -4.36
C VAL A 364 3.58 21.99 -4.14
N GLU A 365 4.72 22.44 -4.69
CA GLU A 365 5.16 23.82 -4.60
C GLU A 365 4.14 24.79 -5.21
N ARG A 366 3.68 24.50 -6.45
CA ARG A 366 2.66 25.31 -7.13
C ARG A 366 1.27 25.21 -6.48
N GLY A 367 1.05 24.21 -5.64
CA GLY A 367 -0.21 23.94 -4.96
C GLY A 367 -0.25 24.39 -3.49
N ALA A 368 0.80 25.00 -2.95
CA ALA A 368 0.89 25.30 -1.52
C ALA A 368 -0.24 26.23 -1.01
N GLU A 369 -0.55 27.29 -1.76
CA GLU A 369 -1.65 28.21 -1.40
C GLU A 369 -3.01 27.52 -1.38
N ARG A 370 -3.19 26.51 -2.23
CA ARG A 370 -4.45 25.75 -2.37
C ARG A 370 -4.78 24.93 -1.12
N THR A 371 -3.77 24.51 -0.38
CA THR A 371 -3.94 23.66 0.81
C THR A 371 -3.87 24.44 2.12
N ALA A 372 -3.47 25.72 2.07
CA ALA A 372 -3.24 26.56 3.25
C ALA A 372 -4.47 26.69 4.17
N ALA A 373 -5.67 26.73 3.62
CA ALA A 373 -6.91 26.86 4.40
C ALA A 373 -7.47 25.54 4.94
N ILE A 374 -6.95 24.38 4.51
CA ILE A 374 -7.49 23.07 4.90
C ILE A 374 -7.38 22.85 6.42
N PRO A 375 -6.24 23.09 7.09
CA PRO A 375 -6.14 22.80 8.52
C PRO A 375 -7.12 23.56 9.40
N SER A 376 -7.29 24.86 9.18
CA SER A 376 -8.25 25.66 9.94
C SER A 376 -9.69 25.23 9.67
N ALA A 377 -10.07 25.02 8.40
CA ALA A 377 -11.42 24.55 8.07
C ALA A 377 -11.72 23.15 8.65
N PHE A 378 -10.73 22.26 8.69
CA PHE A 378 -10.87 20.94 9.27
C PHE A 378 -11.10 20.99 10.80
N VAL A 379 -10.37 21.87 11.51
CA VAL A 379 -10.59 22.13 12.94
C VAL A 379 -12.00 22.65 13.19
N GLU A 380 -12.48 23.61 12.40
CA GLU A 380 -13.83 24.18 12.55
C GLU A 380 -14.92 23.12 12.40
N ILE A 381 -14.80 22.21 11.42
CA ILE A 381 -15.76 21.12 11.26
C ILE A 381 -15.84 20.25 12.53
N TYR A 382 -14.71 19.92 13.13
CA TYR A 382 -14.67 19.15 14.38
C TYR A 382 -15.21 19.94 15.57
N ARG A 383 -14.97 21.26 15.65
CA ARG A 383 -15.55 22.15 16.67
C ARG A 383 -17.07 22.19 16.59
N GLU A 384 -17.62 22.32 15.38
CA GLU A 384 -19.06 22.30 15.14
C GLU A 384 -19.67 20.93 15.50
N ALA A 385 -19.03 19.83 15.12
CA ALA A 385 -19.47 18.49 15.49
C ALA A 385 -19.45 18.28 17.01
N ALA A 386 -18.41 18.78 17.70
CA ALA A 386 -18.35 18.77 19.16
C ALA A 386 -19.48 19.62 19.76
N ALA A 387 -19.74 20.83 19.24
CA ALA A 387 -20.82 21.71 19.68
C ALA A 387 -22.21 21.05 19.58
N ALA A 388 -22.43 20.22 18.57
CA ALA A 388 -23.66 19.45 18.38
C ALA A 388 -23.73 18.15 19.20
N ALA A 389 -22.66 17.76 19.90
CA ALA A 389 -22.56 16.51 20.64
C ALA A 389 -22.88 16.65 22.14
N SER A 390 -23.23 15.53 22.76
CA SER A 390 -23.34 15.40 24.22
C SER A 390 -22.72 14.07 24.71
N GLY A 391 -22.55 13.92 26.02
CA GLY A 391 -22.04 12.70 26.65
C GLY A 391 -20.63 12.32 26.21
N ASP A 392 -20.35 11.02 26.13
CA ASP A 392 -19.01 10.50 25.82
C ASP A 392 -18.54 10.92 24.43
N VAL A 393 -19.45 11.06 23.46
CA VAL A 393 -19.11 11.48 22.09
C VAL A 393 -18.58 12.91 22.10
N ARG A 394 -19.21 13.80 22.89
CA ARG A 394 -18.70 15.16 23.09
C ARG A 394 -17.29 15.14 23.66
N SER A 395 -17.07 14.39 24.74
CA SER A 395 -15.75 14.28 25.38
C SER A 395 -14.68 13.77 24.41
N ARG A 396 -15.02 12.76 23.58
CA ARG A 396 -14.10 12.22 22.56
C ARG A 396 -13.84 13.19 21.40
N LEU A 397 -14.83 14.00 21.01
CA LEU A 397 -14.65 15.04 19.99
C LEU A 397 -13.81 16.20 20.52
N ASP A 398 -14.00 16.64 21.77
CA ASP A 398 -13.19 17.70 22.39
C ASP A 398 -11.70 17.32 22.43
N VAL A 399 -11.38 16.05 22.74
CA VAL A 399 -9.99 15.54 22.66
C VAL A 399 -9.42 15.67 21.25
N ARG A 400 -10.21 15.37 20.22
CA ARG A 400 -9.78 15.47 18.82
C ARG A 400 -9.60 16.93 18.40
N VAL A 401 -10.52 17.81 18.78
CA VAL A 401 -10.43 19.25 18.53
C VAL A 401 -9.13 19.81 19.09
N ALA A 402 -8.83 19.55 20.36
CA ALA A 402 -7.58 20.01 21.00
C ALA A 402 -6.33 19.50 20.26
N ALA A 403 -6.33 18.23 19.84
CA ALA A 403 -5.23 17.64 19.09
C ALA A 403 -5.05 18.25 17.68
N LEU A 404 -6.16 18.62 17.02
CA LEU A 404 -6.17 19.24 15.70
C LEU A 404 -5.69 20.70 15.78
N GLU A 405 -6.12 21.45 16.79
CA GLU A 405 -5.69 22.83 17.04
C GLU A 405 -4.17 22.92 17.23
N GLU A 406 -3.58 22.02 18.01
CA GLU A 406 -2.13 21.93 18.21
C GLU A 406 -1.37 21.66 16.89
N ALA A 407 -1.98 20.90 15.97
CA ALA A 407 -1.34 20.48 14.73
C ALA A 407 -1.60 21.40 13.53
N ALA A 408 -2.57 22.32 13.63
CA ALA A 408 -3.07 23.07 12.48
C ALA A 408 -1.97 23.86 11.77
N ASP A 409 -1.19 24.63 12.53
CA ASP A 409 -0.16 25.53 12.00
C ASP A 409 1.05 24.79 11.41
N THR A 410 1.32 23.56 11.85
CA THR A 410 2.48 22.78 11.42
C THR A 410 2.16 21.73 10.35
N THR A 411 0.87 21.44 10.12
CA THR A 411 0.46 20.35 9.22
C THR A 411 0.91 20.57 7.78
N GLY A 412 0.74 21.79 7.24
CA GLY A 412 1.13 22.09 5.86
C GLY A 412 2.61 21.81 5.61
N GLN A 413 3.47 22.32 6.50
CA GLN A 413 4.92 22.09 6.43
C GLN A 413 5.27 20.61 6.59
N TYR A 414 4.65 19.92 7.56
CA TYR A 414 4.87 18.48 7.76
C TYR A 414 4.58 17.67 6.49
N VAL A 415 3.46 17.95 5.83
CA VAL A 415 3.09 17.25 4.59
C VAL A 415 4.04 17.59 3.45
N ALA A 416 4.48 18.85 3.32
CA ALA A 416 5.47 19.24 2.33
C ALA A 416 6.81 18.51 2.54
N ASP A 417 7.28 18.40 3.78
CA ASP A 417 8.52 17.66 4.11
C ASP A 417 8.38 16.16 3.86
N ALA A 418 7.23 15.57 4.19
CA ALA A 418 6.92 14.18 3.85
C ALA A 418 6.95 13.92 2.34
N VAL A 419 6.43 14.87 1.53
CA VAL A 419 6.52 14.78 0.06
C VAL A 419 7.96 14.89 -0.41
N ARG A 420 8.77 15.79 0.16
CA ARG A 420 10.19 15.93 -0.19
C ARG A 420 10.98 14.65 0.10
N GLU A 421 10.75 14.05 1.26
CA GLU A 421 11.35 12.76 1.61
C GLU A 421 10.91 11.65 0.66
N PHE A 422 9.61 11.55 0.36
CA PHE A 422 9.09 10.57 -0.59
C PHE A 422 9.67 10.74 -1.99
N ALA A 423 9.80 11.97 -2.48
CA ALA A 423 10.42 12.27 -3.77
C ALA A 423 11.91 11.87 -3.78
N ALA A 424 12.65 12.17 -2.71
CA ALA A 424 14.04 11.75 -2.57
C ALA A 424 14.19 10.22 -2.59
N LEU A 425 13.38 9.49 -1.81
CA LEU A 425 13.38 8.03 -1.83
C LEU A 425 13.01 7.49 -3.22
N THR A 426 12.03 8.10 -3.89
CA THR A 426 11.57 7.68 -5.22
C THR A 426 12.67 7.81 -6.28
N ARG A 427 13.52 8.84 -6.22
CA ARG A 427 14.68 8.98 -7.13
C ARG A 427 15.67 7.82 -6.98
N SER A 428 16.01 7.47 -5.75
CA SER A 428 17.00 6.42 -5.47
C SER A 428 16.38 5.01 -5.49
N TRP A 429 15.05 4.88 -5.58
CA TRP A 429 14.33 3.62 -5.49
C TRP A 429 14.78 2.55 -6.49
N PRO A 430 14.94 2.83 -7.79
CA PRO A 430 15.41 1.82 -8.74
C PRO A 430 16.79 1.26 -8.38
N ALA A 431 17.69 2.10 -7.85
CA ALA A 431 19.01 1.68 -7.40
C ALA A 431 18.93 0.78 -6.15
N LEU A 432 18.03 1.10 -5.21
CA LEU A 432 17.77 0.29 -4.03
C LEU A 432 17.17 -1.08 -4.40
N VAL A 433 16.16 -1.12 -5.27
CA VAL A 433 15.55 -2.36 -5.76
C VAL A 433 16.60 -3.24 -6.46
N ALA A 434 17.41 -2.66 -7.35
CA ALA A 434 18.49 -3.38 -8.01
C ALA A 434 19.55 -3.90 -7.03
N ALA A 435 19.89 -3.11 -6.00
CA ALA A 435 20.82 -3.51 -4.94
C ALA A 435 20.27 -4.66 -4.09
N ALA A 436 18.99 -4.62 -3.74
CA ALA A 436 18.33 -5.70 -3.02
C ALA A 436 18.38 -7.01 -3.83
N GLY A 437 18.11 -6.96 -5.13
CA GLY A 437 18.22 -8.12 -6.02
C GLY A 437 19.64 -8.68 -6.12
N ARG A 438 20.68 -7.82 -6.17
CA ARG A 438 22.08 -8.27 -6.12
C ARG A 438 22.42 -8.93 -4.78
N LEU A 439 21.95 -8.33 -3.68
CA LEU A 439 22.20 -8.82 -2.32
C LEU A 439 21.55 -10.19 -2.07
N GLY A 440 20.43 -10.48 -2.73
CA GLY A 440 19.68 -11.73 -2.59
C GLY A 440 20.03 -12.83 -3.58
N ALA A 441 20.82 -12.55 -4.63
CA ALA A 441 21.22 -13.55 -5.62
C ALA A 441 21.89 -14.80 -5.00
N ASP A 442 22.66 -14.59 -3.93
CA ASP A 442 23.35 -15.63 -3.14
C ASP A 442 22.93 -15.59 -1.65
N GLY A 443 21.83 -14.90 -1.34
CA GLY A 443 21.46 -14.54 0.02
C GLY A 443 20.41 -15.45 0.65
N ASP A 444 20.56 -15.72 1.95
CA ASP A 444 19.51 -16.32 2.79
C ASP A 444 18.81 -15.23 3.60
N LEU A 445 17.51 -15.03 3.34
CA LEU A 445 16.67 -14.08 4.10
C LEU A 445 16.66 -14.41 5.61
N GLY A 446 16.89 -15.67 5.97
CA GLY A 446 17.02 -16.15 7.35
C GLY A 446 18.08 -15.40 8.18
N ARG A 447 19.10 -14.80 7.57
CA ARG A 447 20.11 -13.99 8.30
C ARG A 447 19.54 -12.68 8.88
N TYR A 448 18.41 -12.23 8.35
CA TYR A 448 17.70 -11.04 8.81
C TYR A 448 16.45 -11.37 9.65
N ALA A 449 15.96 -12.61 9.55
CA ALA A 449 14.74 -13.06 10.22
C ALA A 449 14.95 -13.39 11.71
#